data_AF-A0A968WJN0-F1
#
_entry.id   AF-A0A968WJN0-F1
#
_cell.length_a   1.000
_cell.length_b   1.000
_cell.length_c   1.000
_cell.angle_alpha   90.00
_cell.angle_beta   90.00
_cell.angle_gamma   90.00
#
_symmetry.space_group_name_H-M   'P 1'
#
loop_
_entity.id
_entity.type
_entity.pdbx_description
1 polymer ?
#
loop_
_entity_poly.entity_id
_entity_poly.type
_entity_poly.pdbx_seq_one_letter_code
_entity_poly.pdbx_strand_id
1 'polypeptide(L)' 'MDIQMPELDGYEATACIRKLGGDYFSKVPIIALTASAMLGMRDKVIEAGMNDFVTKPFVPEELNLKIQQYALAVV' A
#
# COMPACT_ATOMS: atom_id res chain seq x y z
N MET A 1 4.53 -0.38 -0.80
CA MET A 1 4.61 0.69 -1.80
C MET A 1 5.07 1.95 -1.12
N ASP A 2 6.27 2.45 -1.45
CA ASP A 2 6.71 3.74 -0.94
C ASP A 2 5.88 4.86 -1.60
N ILE A 3 5.28 5.74 -0.81
CA ILE A 3 4.51 6.86 -1.35
C ILE A 3 5.45 7.89 -1.98
N GLN A 4 6.61 8.12 -1.36
CA GLN A 4 7.56 9.13 -1.81
C GLN A 4 8.65 8.47 -2.65
N MET A 5 8.44 8.43 -3.96
CA MET A 5 9.41 7.93 -4.95
C MET A 5 9.71 9.03 -5.99
N PRO A 6 10.92 9.08 -6.55
CA PRO A 6 11.23 9.97 -7.67
C PRO A 6 10.50 9.51 -8.95
N GLU A 7 10.23 10.45 -9.86
CA GLU A 7 9.60 10.26 -11.17
C GLU A 7 8.12 9.84 -11.17
N LEU A 8 7.77 8.76 -10.45
CA LEU A 8 6.41 8.23 -10.33
C LEU A 8 6.13 7.94 -8.86
N ASP A 9 5.11 8.60 -8.28
CA ASP A 9 4.82 8.43 -6.87
C ASP A 9 4.11 7.08 -6.57
N GLY A 10 4.03 6.71 -5.29
CA GLY A 10 3.42 5.43 -4.90
C GLY A 10 1.92 5.34 -5.19
N TYR A 11 1.20 6.47 -5.24
CA TYR A 11 -0.21 6.50 -5.61
C TYR A 11 -0.38 6.20 -7.10
N GLU A 12 0.40 6.86 -7.95
CA GLU A 12 0.41 6.64 -9.39
C GLU A 12 0.85 5.22 -9.73
N ALA A 13 1.91 4.71 -9.09
CA ALA A 13 2.38 3.34 -9.25
C ALA A 13 1.29 2.32 -8.89
N THR A 14 0.55 2.56 -7.79
CA THR A 14 -0.58 1.72 -7.39
C THR A 14 -1.69 1.76 -8.45
N ALA A 15 -2.05 2.94 -8.94
CA ALA A 15 -3.04 3.09 -9.99
C ALA A 15 -2.63 2.36 -11.28
N CYS A 16 -1.36 2.41 -11.65
CA CYS A 16 -0.82 1.65 -12.78
C CYS A 16 -0.96 0.14 -12.56
N ILE A 17 -0.63 -0.37 -11.37
CA ILE A 17 -0.81 -1.80 -11.04
C ILE A 17 -2.28 -2.20 -11.19
N ARG A 18 -3.23 -1.41 -10.66
CA ARG A 18 -4.66 -1.72 -10.77
C ARG A 18 -5.17 -1.66 -12.22
N LYS A 19 -4.58 -0.81 -13.07
CA LYS A 19 -4.90 -0.71 -14.50
C LYS A 19 -4.41 -1.90 -15.35
N LEU A 20 -3.46 -2.70 -14.87
CA LEU A 20 -3.01 -3.90 -15.59
C LEU A 20 -4.14 -4.93 -15.77
N GLY A 21 -5.19 -4.86 -14.94
CA GLY A 21 -6.36 -5.72 -15.05
C GLY A 21 -6.07 -7.18 -14.68
N GLY A 22 -7.10 -8.02 -14.68
CA GLY A 22 -6.98 -9.41 -14.26
C GLY A 22 -7.06 -9.62 -12.74
N ASP A 23 -7.36 -10.86 -12.36
CA ASP A 23 -7.71 -11.21 -10.97
C ASP A 23 -6.57 -10.92 -10.00
N TYR A 24 -5.34 -11.29 -10.41
CA TYR A 24 -4.14 -11.08 -9.60
C TYR A 24 -3.91 -9.60 -9.27
N PHE A 25 -3.81 -8.72 -10.28
CA PHE A 25 -3.47 -7.32 -10.07
C PHE A 25 -4.60 -6.53 -9.39
N SER A 26 -5.85 -6.99 -9.49
CA SER A 26 -6.99 -6.40 -8.79
C SER A 26 -7.01 -6.75 -7.30
N LYS A 27 -6.47 -7.92 -6.93
CA LYS A 27 -6.53 -8.44 -5.55
C LYS A 27 -5.22 -8.39 -4.79
N VAL A 28 -4.07 -8.27 -5.49
CA VAL A 28 -2.76 -8.27 -4.83
C VAL A 28 -2.70 -7.18 -3.76
N PRO A 29 -2.41 -7.52 -2.50
CA PRO A 29 -2.38 -6.55 -1.42
C PRO A 29 -1.25 -5.53 -1.62
N ILE A 30 -1.56 -4.25 -1.49
CA ILE A 30 -0.58 -3.16 -1.54
C ILE A 30 -0.65 -2.41 -0.22
N ILE A 31 0.45 -2.46 0.55
CA ILE A 31 0.62 -1.72 1.81
C ILE A 31 1.45 -0.48 1.53
N ALA A 32 0.93 0.71 1.82
CA ALA A 32 1.61 1.99 1.66
C ALA A 32 2.70 2.16 2.73
N LEU A 33 3.81 2.82 2.36
CA LEU A 33 4.90 3.22 3.23
C LEU A 33 5.05 4.73 3.14
N THR A 34 4.83 5.44 4.24
CA THR A 34 4.66 6.91 4.25
C THR A 34 5.42 7.56 5.40
N ALA A 35 5.96 8.77 5.22
CA ALA A 35 6.64 9.50 6.29
C ALA A 35 5.68 10.24 7.25
N SER A 36 4.39 10.37 6.92
CA SER A 36 3.45 11.19 7.69
C SER A 36 2.15 10.44 7.96
N ALA A 37 1.67 10.46 9.20
CA ALA A 37 0.39 9.86 9.61
C ALA A 37 -0.78 10.87 9.60
N MET A 38 -0.75 11.84 8.69
CA MET A 38 -1.73 12.93 8.68
C MET A 38 -3.18 12.44 8.53
N LEU A 39 -4.10 13.19 9.15
CA LEU A 39 -5.54 12.98 9.02
C LEU A 39 -5.93 12.91 7.54
N GLY A 40 -6.75 11.90 7.16
CA GLY A 40 -7.19 11.69 5.78
C GLY A 40 -6.20 10.92 4.89
N MET A 41 -5.02 10.54 5.39
CA MET A 41 -4.12 9.69 4.61
C MET A 41 -4.73 8.31 4.34
N ARG A 42 -5.45 7.75 5.31
CA ARG A 42 -6.14 6.46 5.17
C ARG A 42 -7.07 6.47 3.95
N ASP A 43 -7.85 7.53 3.80
CA ASP A 43 -8.78 7.66 2.68
C ASP A 43 -8.03 7.76 1.36
N LYS A 44 -6.97 8.59 1.29
CA LYS A 44 -6.14 8.72 0.08
C LYS A 44 -5.51 7.41 -0.37
N VAL A 45 -4.95 6.62 0.54
CA VAL A 45 -4.32 5.34 0.17
C VAL A 45 -5.37 4.33 -0.29
N ILE A 46 -6.55 4.32 0.33
CA ILE A 46 -7.67 3.45 -0.08
C ILE A 46 -8.20 3.85 -1.46
N GLU A 47 -8.42 5.14 -1.69
CA GLU A 47 -8.88 5.67 -2.98
C GLU A 47 -7.89 5.36 -4.12
N ALA A 48 -6.59 5.38 -3.84
CA ALA A 48 -5.55 4.98 -4.79
C ALA A 48 -5.53 3.46 -5.07
N GLY A 49 -6.30 2.66 -4.34
CA GLY A 49 -6.38 1.21 -4.49
C GLY A 49 -5.40 0.43 -3.62
N MET A 50 -4.85 1.04 -2.56
CA MET A 50 -4.04 0.36 -1.54
C MET A 50 -4.93 -0.21 -0.43
N ASN A 51 -4.42 -1.20 0.30
CA ASN A 51 -5.16 -1.94 1.32
C ASN A 51 -4.91 -1.43 2.73
N ASP A 52 -3.70 -0.92 2.99
CA ASP A 52 -3.27 -0.45 4.30
C ASP A 52 -2.07 0.48 4.17
N PHE A 53 -1.57 1.02 5.28
CA PHE A 53 -0.36 1.81 5.35
C PHE A 53 0.48 1.50 6.59
N VAL A 54 1.76 1.87 6.52
CA VAL A 54 2.77 1.83 7.58
C VAL A 54 3.57 3.12 7.54
N THR A 55 3.79 3.75 8.70
CA THR A 55 4.50 5.02 8.80
C THR A 55 6.00 4.82 8.99
N LYS A 56 6.83 5.65 8.36
CA LYS A 56 8.28 5.69 8.54
C LYS A 56 8.63 6.70 9.66
N PRO A 57 9.61 6.39 10.51
CA PRO A 57 10.25 5.08 10.67
C PRO A 57 9.26 4.05 11.23
N PHE A 58 9.32 2.81 10.74
CA PHE A 58 8.47 1.71 11.22
C PHE A 58 9.26 0.72 12.07
N VAL A 59 8.55 0.03 12.96
CA VAL A 59 9.09 -1.12 13.67
C VAL A 59 8.96 -2.36 12.76
N PRO A 60 10.01 -3.17 12.55
CA PRO A 60 9.93 -4.36 11.69
C PRO A 60 8.79 -5.31 12.03
N GLU A 61 8.45 -5.44 13.31
CA GLU A 61 7.35 -6.26 13.79
C GLU A 61 5.98 -5.77 13.31
N GLU A 62 5.75 -4.45 13.29
CA GLU A 62 4.51 -3.86 12.77
C GLU A 62 4.30 -4.20 11.29
N LEU A 63 5.37 -4.05 10.49
CA LEU A 63 5.34 -4.39 9.07
C LEU A 63 5.10 -5.90 8.88
N ASN A 64 5.76 -6.74 9.66
CA ASN A 64 5.61 -8.19 9.59
C ASN A 64 4.17 -8.63 9.89
N LEU A 65 3.54 -8.05 10.92
CA LEU A 65 2.14 -8.34 11.27
C LEU A 65 1.18 -8.03 10.11
N LYS A 66 1.36 -6.88 9.45
CA LYS A 66 0.54 -6.51 8.28
C LYS A 66 0.81 -7.43 7.09
N ILE A 67 2.08 -7.77 6.82
CA ILE A 67 2.42 -8.73 5.76
C ILE A 67 1.73 -10.07 6.03
N GLN A 68 1.79 -10.59 7.25
CA GLN A 68 1.12 -11.85 7.60
C GLN A 68 -0.40 -11.77 7.44
N GLN A 69 -1.02 -10.68 7.91
CA GLN A 69 -2.46 -10.44 7.75
C GLN A 69 -2.89 -10.52 6.30
N TYR A 70 -2.15 -9.90 5.38
CA TYR A 70 -2.51 -9.85 3.97
C TYR A 70 -2.00 -11.06 3.16
N ALA A 71 -0.94 -11.74 3.58
CA ALA A 71 -0.45 -12.95 2.92
C ALA A 71 -1.38 -14.15 3.16
N LEU A 72 -1.97 -14.25 4.35
CA LEU A 72 -2.91 -15.32 4.70
C LEU A 72 -4.30 -15.13 4.07
N ALA A 73 -4.65 -13.90 3.70
CA ALA A 73 -5.94 -13.57 3.07
C ALA A 73 -6.01 -13.89 1.56
N VAL A 74 -4.91 -14.32 0.95
CA VAL A 74 -4.79 -14.62 -0.48
C VAL A 74 -4.84 -16.14 -0.77
N VAL A 75 -5.11 -16.95 0.26
CA VAL A 75 -5.35 -18.41 0.16
C VAL A 75 -6.85 -18.68 0.20
#